data_AF-A0A1B6MLC7-F1
#
_entry.id   AF-A0A1B6MLC7-F1
#
_cell.length_a   1.000
_cell.length_b   1.000
_cell.length_c   1.000
_cell.angle_alpha   90.00
_cell.angle_beta   90.00
_cell.angle_gamma   90.00
#
_symmetry.space_group_name_H-M   'P 1'
#
loop_
_entity.id
_entity.type
_entity.pdbx_description
1 polymer ?
#
loop_
_entity_poly.entity_id
_entity_poly.type
_entity_poly.pdbx_seq_one_letter_code
_entity_poly.pdbx_strand_id
1 'polypeptide(L)'
;MLKFVLNYFVFFITIVLATVSDVVSFGEVIYAINAGGEAFTDSLGIKYDRDPLFAKVGTASDYGKQLLIGRVPPSDQILYQTERYHHSTFGYDIPINDDGE
;
A
#
# COMPACT_ATOMS: atom_id res chain seq x y z
N MET A 1 -39.48 -28.44 6.27
CA MET A 1 -39.49 -26.96 6.15
C MET A 1 -38.50 -26.31 7.11
N LEU A 2 -38.59 -26.52 8.43
CA LEU A 2 -37.69 -25.90 9.42
C LEU A 2 -36.19 -26.17 9.20
N LYS A 3 -35.81 -27.40 8.85
CA LYS A 3 -34.40 -27.77 8.54
C LYS A 3 -33.82 -27.00 7.34
N PHE A 4 -34.63 -26.71 6.33
CA PHE A 4 -34.19 -25.96 5.16
C PHE A 4 -33.96 -24.48 5.51
N VAL A 5 -34.86 -23.89 6.28
CA VAL A 5 -34.71 -22.51 6.78
C VAL A 5 -33.47 -22.38 7.66
N LEU A 6 -33.23 -23.36 8.54
CA LEU A 6 -32.04 -23.41 9.38
C LEU A 6 -30.75 -23.49 8.55
N ASN A 7 -30.72 -24.32 7.50
CA ASN A 7 -29.54 -24.44 6.63
C ASN A 7 -29.26 -23.15 5.85
N TYR A 8 -30.28 -22.47 5.33
CA TYR A 8 -30.10 -21.17 4.66
C TYR A 8 -29.60 -20.09 5.62
N PHE A 9 -30.09 -20.09 6.86
CA PHE A 9 -29.62 -19.17 7.88
C PHE A 9 -28.16 -19.40 8.27
N VAL A 10 -27.76 -20.67 8.46
CA VAL A 10 -26.36 -21.04 8.72
C VAL A 10 -25.47 -20.65 7.53
N PHE A 11 -25.91 -20.91 6.29
CA PHE A 11 -25.17 -20.53 5.08
C PHE A 11 -24.96 -19.02 4.97
N PHE A 12 -26.01 -18.24 5.24
CA PHE A 12 -25.93 -16.78 5.28
C PHE A 12 -24.95 -16.30 6.34
N ILE A 13 -25.01 -16.84 7.56
CA ILE A 13 -24.06 -16.53 8.64
C ILE A 13 -22.63 -16.86 8.22
N THR A 14 -22.38 -18.01 7.58
CA THR A 14 -21.04 -18.39 7.14
C THR A 14 -20.50 -17.46 6.05
N ILE A 15 -21.35 -16.96 5.14
CA ILE A 15 -20.95 -15.96 4.13
C ILE A 15 -20.59 -14.65 4.81
N VAL A 16 -21.43 -14.16 5.73
CA VAL A 16 -21.18 -12.92 6.46
C VAL A 16 -19.87 -13.03 7.25
N LEU A 17 -19.65 -14.11 7.99
CA LEU A 17 -18.41 -14.35 8.73
C LEU A 17 -17.18 -14.43 7.81
N ALA A 18 -17.28 -15.07 6.64
CA ALA A 18 -16.18 -15.15 5.67
C ALA A 18 -15.85 -13.79 5.01
N THR A 19 -16.81 -12.86 4.95
CA THR A 19 -16.55 -11.48 4.48
C THR A 19 -16.01 -10.56 5.59
N VAL A 20 -16.09 -11.00 6.85
CA VAL A 20 -15.64 -10.24 8.03
C VAL A 20 -14.30 -10.77 8.56
N SER A 21 -13.89 -11.99 8.17
CA SER A 21 -12.61 -12.57 8.58
C SER A 21 -11.45 -11.74 8.03
N ASP A 22 -10.95 -10.89 8.93
CA ASP A 22 -9.65 -10.24 9.02
C ASP A 22 -9.01 -9.88 7.68
N VAL A 23 -9.19 -8.60 7.30
CA VAL A 23 -8.11 -7.86 6.64
C VAL A 23 -6.86 -8.16 7.46
N VAL A 24 -5.90 -8.87 6.85
CA VAL A 24 -4.56 -9.00 7.41
C VAL A 24 -4.01 -7.57 7.42
N SER A 25 -4.23 -6.89 8.54
CA SER A 25 -3.67 -5.57 8.77
C SER A 25 -2.17 -5.83 8.85
N PHE A 26 -1.44 -5.40 7.83
CA PHE A 26 -0.10 -4.90 8.08
C PHE A 26 -0.25 -3.95 9.27
N GLY A 27 0.60 -4.07 10.30
CA GLY A 27 0.53 -3.17 11.46
C GLY A 27 0.39 -1.71 11.01
N GLU A 28 -0.09 -0.84 11.89
CA GLU A 28 -0.43 0.53 11.51
C GLU A 28 0.67 1.19 10.67
N VAL A 29 0.35 1.52 9.41
CA VAL A 29 1.28 2.24 8.54
C VAL A 29 1.28 3.70 8.97
N ILE A 30 2.29 4.07 9.74
CA ILE A 30 2.47 5.45 10.23
C ILE A 30 3.06 6.39 9.18
N TYR A 31 3.75 5.85 8.17
CA TYR A 31 4.36 6.63 7.10
C TYR A 31 4.66 5.79 5.85
N ALA A 32 4.41 6.36 4.66
CA ALA A 32 4.74 5.75 3.37
C ALA A 32 5.06 6.84 2.33
N ILE A 33 6.12 6.65 1.53
CA ILE A 33 6.57 7.63 0.53
C ILE A 33 6.70 6.95 -0.82
N ASN A 34 6.21 7.58 -1.88
CA ASN A 34 6.52 7.20 -3.24
C ASN A 34 7.79 7.90 -3.74
N ALA A 35 8.95 7.26 -3.63
CA ALA A 35 10.23 7.87 -4.01
C ALA A 35 10.28 8.23 -5.50
N GLY A 36 10.57 9.49 -5.80
CA GLY A 36 10.57 10.07 -7.15
C GLY A 36 9.18 10.27 -7.77
N GLY A 37 8.11 9.88 -7.07
CA GLY A 37 6.76 9.85 -7.60
C GLY A 37 5.79 10.78 -6.90
N GLU A 38 4.57 10.81 -7.43
CA GLU A 38 3.42 11.53 -6.89
C GLU A 38 2.74 10.74 -5.76
N ALA A 39 1.83 11.40 -5.03
CA ALA A 39 1.01 10.75 -4.02
C ALA A 39 0.15 9.63 -4.65
N PHE A 40 0.05 8.50 -3.97
CA PHE A 40 -0.62 7.32 -4.50
C PHE A 40 -1.25 6.48 -3.38
N THR A 41 -2.35 5.80 -3.65
CA THR A 41 -2.96 4.83 -2.73
C THR A 41 -2.99 3.48 -3.41
N ASP A 42 -2.38 2.47 -2.78
CA ASP A 42 -2.29 1.13 -3.35
C ASP A 42 -3.58 0.33 -3.19
N SER A 43 -3.61 -0.86 -3.81
CA SER A 43 -4.76 -1.76 -3.75
C SER A 43 -5.10 -2.27 -2.33
N LEU A 44 -4.19 -2.11 -1.37
CA LEU A 44 -4.38 -2.44 0.04
C LEU A 44 -4.83 -1.24 0.87
N GLY A 45 -4.93 -0.05 0.28
CA GLY A 45 -5.35 1.18 0.93
C GLY A 45 -4.23 1.96 1.62
N ILE A 46 -2.97 1.56 1.45
CA ILE A 46 -1.83 2.31 1.99
C ILE A 46 -1.67 3.60 1.20
N LYS A 47 -1.65 4.72 1.92
CA LYS A 47 -1.48 6.06 1.33
C LYS A 47 0.00 6.44 1.34
N TYR A 48 0.60 6.47 0.16
CA TYR A 48 1.94 6.95 -0.06
C TYR A 48 1.89 8.46 -0.34
N ASP A 49 2.64 9.22 0.43
CA ASP A 49 2.84 10.64 0.17
C ASP A 49 3.70 10.83 -1.09
N ARG A 50 3.46 11.94 -1.78
CA ARG A 50 4.38 12.44 -2.80
C ARG A 50 5.75 12.60 -2.17
N ASP A 51 6.79 12.29 -2.94
CA ASP A 51 8.16 12.46 -2.47
C ASP A 51 8.44 13.88 -1.90
N PRO A 52 8.76 14.02 -0.60
CA PRO A 52 9.00 15.32 0.02
C PRO A 52 10.28 16.01 -0.48
N LEU A 53 11.17 15.25 -1.12
CA LEU A 53 12.43 15.70 -1.72
C LEU A 53 12.27 16.08 -3.20
N PHE A 54 11.07 16.00 -3.76
CA PHE A 54 10.80 16.41 -5.13
C PHE A 54 11.26 17.85 -5.38
N ALA A 55 12.04 18.04 -6.45
CA ALA A 55 12.70 19.31 -6.80
C ALA A 55 13.66 19.91 -5.74
N LYS A 56 14.07 19.13 -4.73
CA LYS A 56 15.00 19.59 -3.67
C LYS A 56 16.31 18.80 -3.64
N VAL A 57 16.23 17.47 -3.52
CA VAL A 57 17.40 16.59 -3.31
C VAL A 57 17.34 15.41 -4.27
N GLY A 58 18.42 15.20 -5.02
CA GLY A 58 18.52 14.09 -5.98
C GLY A 58 17.62 14.27 -7.19
N THR A 59 17.56 13.22 -8.00
CA THR A 59 16.83 13.21 -9.27
C THR A 59 15.69 12.22 -9.20
N ALA A 60 14.47 12.72 -9.43
CA ALA A 60 13.31 11.88 -9.65
C ALA A 60 13.37 11.33 -11.09
N SER A 61 13.02 10.06 -11.24
CA SER A 61 13.01 9.36 -12.53
C SER A 61 11.78 8.48 -12.63
N ASP A 62 11.20 8.45 -13.83
CA ASP A 62 10.13 7.52 -14.20
C ASP A 62 10.59 6.52 -15.26
N TYR A 63 11.91 6.33 -15.38
CA TYR A 63 12.51 5.39 -16.32
C TYR A 63 11.99 3.96 -16.10
N GLY A 64 11.61 3.61 -14.87
CA GLY A 64 11.00 2.33 -14.53
C GLY A 64 9.65 2.06 -15.21
N LYS A 65 8.91 3.08 -15.67
CA LYS A 65 7.60 2.92 -16.34
C LYS A 65 7.65 2.09 -17.63
N GLN A 66 8.82 1.91 -18.21
CA GLN A 66 8.99 1.02 -19.37
C GLN A 66 9.02 -0.48 -19.01
N LEU A 67 9.13 -0.81 -17.72
CA LEU A 67 9.25 -2.16 -17.22
C LEU A 67 7.93 -2.65 -16.63
N LEU A 68 7.62 -3.92 -16.84
CA LEU A 68 6.50 -4.61 -16.20
C LEU A 68 6.92 -5.10 -14.81
N ILE A 69 6.13 -4.79 -13.78
CA ILE A 69 6.39 -5.25 -12.41
C ILE A 69 5.58 -6.52 -12.14
N GLY A 70 6.22 -7.68 -12.23
CA GLY A 70 5.54 -8.99 -12.25
C GLY A 70 5.04 -9.52 -10.89
N ARG A 71 5.28 -8.82 -9.79
CA ARG A 71 4.95 -9.29 -8.43
C ARG A 71 3.93 -8.42 -7.69
N VAL A 72 3.27 -7.50 -8.40
CA VAL A 72 2.26 -6.61 -7.83
C VAL A 72 1.07 -6.48 -8.78
N PRO A 73 -0.13 -6.12 -8.29
CA PRO A 73 -1.27 -5.80 -9.14
C PRO A 73 -0.91 -4.71 -10.17
N PRO A 74 -1.49 -4.75 -11.39
CA PRO A 74 -1.25 -3.71 -12.40
C PRO A 74 -1.50 -2.28 -11.92
N SER A 75 -2.46 -2.07 -11.02
CA SER A 75 -2.75 -0.76 -10.41
C SER A 75 -1.59 -0.20 -9.60
N ASP A 76 -0.81 -1.08 -8.97
CA ASP A 76 0.18 -0.71 -7.96
C ASP A 76 1.60 -0.62 -8.55
N GLN A 77 1.77 -0.97 -9.83
CA GLN A 77 3.07 -0.96 -10.49
C GLN A 77 3.73 0.42 -10.44
N ILE A 78 2.95 1.50 -10.43
CA ILE A 78 3.48 2.87 -10.40
C ILE A 78 4.42 3.11 -9.21
N LEU A 79 4.15 2.50 -8.05
CA LEU A 79 5.00 2.61 -6.84
C LEU A 79 6.40 2.00 -7.03
N TYR A 80 6.54 1.13 -8.02
CA TYR A 80 7.78 0.41 -8.34
C TYR A 80 8.37 0.83 -9.69
N GLN A 81 7.78 1.84 -10.33
CA GLN A 81 8.17 2.37 -11.63
C GLN A 81 8.72 3.80 -11.55
N THR A 82 8.55 4.46 -10.40
CA THR A 82 9.22 5.72 -10.07
C THR A 82 10.36 5.49 -9.09
N GLU A 83 11.40 6.30 -9.22
CA GLU A 83 12.60 6.19 -8.38
C GLU A 83 13.19 7.56 -8.06
N ARG A 84 13.92 7.64 -6.94
CA ARG A 84 14.84 8.75 -6.65
C ARG A 84 16.25 8.22 -6.56
N TYR A 85 17.16 8.82 -7.33
CA TYR A 85 18.58 8.56 -7.21
C TYR A 85 19.35 9.82 -6.84
N HIS A 86 20.54 9.63 -6.27
CA HIS A 86 21.48 10.70 -5.95
C HIS A 86 22.90 10.14 -5.99
N HIS A 87 23.88 10.96 -6.34
CA HIS A 87 25.30 10.58 -6.32
C HIS A 87 25.94 10.61 -4.91
N SER A 88 25.13 10.82 -3.87
CA SER A 88 25.55 10.98 -2.47
C SER A 88 24.41 10.50 -1.57
N THR A 89 24.64 10.49 -0.26
CA THR A 89 23.64 10.12 0.73
C THR A 89 22.55 11.18 0.85
N PHE A 90 21.30 10.73 0.89
CA PHE A 90 20.13 11.50 1.30
C PHE A 90 19.26 10.61 2.19
N GLY A 91 18.29 11.20 2.89
CA GLY A 91 17.37 10.48 3.76
C GLY A 91 16.03 11.18 3.87
N TYR A 92 15.08 10.48 4.47
CA TYR A 92 13.77 11.02 4.84
C TYR A 92 13.72 11.18 6.36
N ASP A 93 13.26 12.34 6.81
CA ASP A 93 12.99 12.59 8.22
C ASP A 93 11.55 12.15 8.53
N ILE A 94 11.41 11.02 9.22
CA ILE A 94 10.11 10.46 9.59
C ILE A 94 9.92 10.69 11.10
N PRO A 95 8.98 11.56 11.51
CA PRO A 95 8.72 11.78 12.92
C PRO A 95 8.06 10.53 13.53
N ILE A 96 8.62 10.05 14.64
CA ILE A 96 8.09 8.93 15.43
C ILE A 96 7.76 9.47 16.81
N ASN A 97 6.52 9.28 17.25
CA ASN A 97 6.01 9.81 18.52
C ASN A 97 5.96 8.77 19.64
N ASP A 98 6.16 7.50 19.32
CA ASP A 98 6.02 6.38 20.25
C ASP A 98 7.10 5.33 19.99
N ASP A 99 7.54 4.61 21.02
CA ASP A 99 8.63 3.61 20.93
C ASP A 99 8.17 2.27 20.31
N GLY A 100 6.86 2.16 20.00
CA GLY A 100 6.21 0.93 19.56
C GLY A 100 5.90 -0.01 20.73
N GLU A 101 4.80 -0.75 20.65
CA GLU A 101 4.44 -1.81 21.62
C GLU A 101 5.14 -3.15 21.32
#